data_AF-A0A804J8Z3-F1
#
_entry.id   AF-A0A804J8Z3-F1
#
_cell.length_a   1.000
_cell.length_b   1.000
_cell.length_c   1.000
_cell.angle_alpha   90.00
_cell.angle_beta   90.00
_cell.angle_gamma   90.00
#
_symmetry.space_group_name_H-M   'P 1'
#
loop_
_entity.id
_entity.type
_entity.pdbx_description
1 polymer ?
#
loop_
_entity_poly.entity_id
_entity_poly.type
_entity_poly.pdbx_seq_one_letter_code
_entity_poly.pdbx_strand_id
1 'polypeptide(L)'
;MAAALCGLECVLCLGCSRWAWKRFAYVGAYDSEAWPQATAEELEPAPRVCRVVLAIYEDDLANPNYAPAGGYRMDSSGVVKRVPYDEIPHGRCPPYLIYVDREHKEVVLAVRGLNLVRESDYKVLLDNRLGQQMFDGGFVHHGLLRAATWLLNRESDTLLDLWLELGSEYKLVFAGHSLGSGIAALMTIIVVNHRDQFGGIPRSQIRCYAIAPARCMSLNLAVKYADVINSVILQDDFLPRTPTPLEHIFGSIFCLPCLLCLVCMRDTFIPEKRKLKDPRRLYVPGRIYHIVERKFCRCGRYPPEVRTAIPVDGRFEHIVLSCSTTSDHAIVWIEREAQKALDLLKDMVPKTAPPEQKMSRNLSLEQEHKNALERAVTLDIPHAVVAATGDHSEVTGAAPSQGQEGTTSSNGSKSSGRTKWDELVDKLFTRNESGNLVLKKDMNTADG
;
A
#
# COMPACT_ATOMS: atom_id res chain seq x y z
N MET A 1 42.76 33.90 16.41
CA MET A 1 41.63 33.09 16.92
C MET A 1 40.27 33.68 16.55
N ALA A 2 39.97 34.95 16.86
CA ALA A 2 38.68 35.57 16.56
C ALA A 2 38.27 35.61 15.07
N ALA A 3 39.19 35.90 14.14
CA ALA A 3 38.90 35.89 12.70
C ALA A 3 38.63 34.48 12.14
N ALA A 4 39.26 33.45 12.71
CA ALA A 4 39.02 32.05 12.33
C ALA A 4 37.68 31.53 12.86
N LEU A 5 37.27 31.98 14.06
CA LEU A 5 35.95 31.70 14.63
C LEU A 5 34.84 32.38 13.82
N CYS A 6 35.01 33.65 13.44
CA CYS A 6 34.08 34.38 12.57
C CYS A 6 33.96 33.77 11.16
N GLY A 7 35.07 33.30 10.59
CA GLY A 7 35.05 32.56 9.32
C GLY A 7 34.29 31.23 9.41
N LEU A 8 34.47 30.49 10.51
CA LEU A 8 33.76 29.23 10.77
C LEU A 8 32.25 29.45 10.94
N GLU A 9 31.85 30.50 11.67
CA GLU A 9 30.46 30.91 11.85
C GLU A 9 29.80 31.32 10.53
N CYS A 10 30.49 32.11 9.69
CA CYS A 10 29.98 32.47 8.37
C CYS A 10 29.78 31.26 7.44
N VAL A 11 30.72 30.30 7.43
CA VAL A 11 30.59 29.06 6.66
C VAL A 11 29.43 28.21 7.18
N LEU A 12 29.25 28.13 8.51
CA LEU A 12 28.12 27.42 9.11
C LEU A 12 26.78 28.09 8.77
N CYS A 13 26.68 29.42 8.88
CA CYS A 13 25.50 30.19 8.51
C CYS A 13 25.14 30.07 7.03
N LEU A 14 26.12 30.15 6.13
CA LEU A 14 25.93 29.93 4.69
C LEU A 14 25.50 28.48 4.41
N GLY A 15 26.11 27.51 5.09
CA GLY A 15 25.74 26.10 5.01
C GLY A 15 24.30 25.84 5.44
N CYS A 16 23.91 26.35 6.61
CA CYS A 16 22.54 26.27 7.15
C CYS A 16 21.54 26.99 6.26
N SER A 17 21.87 28.16 5.73
CA SER A 17 20.98 28.93 4.84
C SER A 17 20.77 28.21 3.50
N ARG A 18 21.85 27.66 2.91
CA ARG A 18 21.76 26.86 1.68
C ARG A 18 20.99 25.56 1.91
N TRP A 19 21.19 24.92 3.06
CA TRP A 19 20.44 23.73 3.45
C TRP A 19 18.95 24.04 3.61
N ALA A 20 18.61 25.10 4.35
CA ALA A 20 17.24 25.55 4.55
C ALA A 20 16.58 25.90 3.22
N TRP A 21 17.25 26.68 2.37
CA TRP A 21 16.78 27.00 1.02
C TRP A 21 16.47 25.73 0.21
N LYS A 22 17.39 24.75 0.17
CA LYS A 22 17.17 23.49 -0.53
C LYS A 22 15.97 22.71 0.00
N ARG A 23 15.68 22.77 1.31
CA ARG A 23 14.53 22.09 1.92
C ARG A 23 13.21 22.81 1.64
N PHE A 24 13.17 24.13 1.80
CA PHE A 24 11.96 24.91 1.51
C PHE A 24 11.65 25.02 0.02
N ALA A 25 12.67 24.88 -0.84
CA ALA A 25 12.50 24.81 -2.30
C ALA A 25 12.17 23.39 -2.81
N TYR A 26 12.22 22.37 -1.94
CA TYR A 26 11.95 21.01 -2.35
C TYR A 26 10.46 20.81 -2.63
N VAL A 27 10.14 20.24 -3.80
CA VAL A 27 8.79 19.83 -4.19
C VAL A 27 8.78 18.34 -4.47
N GLY A 28 7.63 17.68 -4.28
CA GLY A 28 7.49 16.24 -4.44
C GLY A 28 7.89 15.76 -5.84
N ALA A 29 7.78 16.61 -6.87
CA ALA A 29 8.20 16.31 -8.24
C ALA A 29 9.65 15.81 -8.37
N TYR A 30 10.54 16.21 -7.46
CA TYR A 30 11.93 15.76 -7.45
C TYR A 30 12.08 14.29 -7.02
N ASP A 31 11.15 13.76 -6.22
CA ASP A 31 11.20 12.36 -5.76
C ASP A 31 11.10 11.37 -6.92
N SER A 32 10.39 11.74 -7.99
CA SER A 32 10.19 10.90 -9.18
C SER A 32 10.83 11.47 -10.43
N GLU A 33 11.79 12.39 -10.32
CA GLU A 33 12.38 13.07 -11.49
C GLU A 33 13.01 12.11 -12.50
N ALA A 34 13.70 11.09 -12.00
CA ALA A 34 14.38 10.09 -12.82
C ALA A 34 13.49 8.89 -13.20
N TRP A 35 12.22 8.86 -12.80
CA TRP A 35 11.34 7.71 -13.05
C TRP A 35 10.75 7.77 -14.46
N PRO A 36 10.58 6.61 -15.14
CA PRO A 36 9.91 6.56 -16.43
C PRO A 36 8.44 7.01 -16.33
N GLN A 37 7.92 7.50 -17.46
CA GLN A 37 6.51 7.87 -17.58
C GLN A 37 5.63 6.61 -17.61
N ALA A 38 4.50 6.65 -16.90
CA ALA A 38 3.52 5.58 -16.92
C ALA A 38 2.70 5.61 -18.21
N THR A 39 2.27 4.44 -18.69
CA THR A 39 1.36 4.32 -19.83
C THR A 39 -0.09 4.56 -19.42
N ALA A 40 -0.96 4.83 -20.41
CA ALA A 40 -2.40 4.98 -20.18
C ALA A 40 -3.01 3.73 -19.53
N GLU A 41 -2.58 2.53 -19.92
CA GLU A 41 -3.11 1.26 -19.41
C GLU A 41 -2.75 1.02 -17.95
N GLU A 42 -1.53 1.41 -17.55
CA GLU A 42 -1.10 1.34 -16.16
C GLU A 42 -1.88 2.31 -15.26
N LEU A 43 -2.21 3.49 -15.77
CA LEU A 43 -2.92 4.52 -15.01
C LEU A 43 -4.45 4.32 -15.01
N GLU A 44 -5.01 3.67 -16.03
CA GLU A 44 -6.46 3.54 -16.24
C GLU A 44 -7.25 3.10 -14.99
N PRO A 45 -6.78 2.13 -14.19
CA PRO A 45 -7.50 1.70 -12.99
C PRO A 45 -7.55 2.77 -11.88
N ALA A 46 -6.59 3.69 -11.82
CA ALA A 46 -6.44 4.62 -10.70
C ALA A 46 -7.68 5.53 -10.51
N PRO A 47 -8.14 6.33 -11.50
CA PRO A 47 -9.33 7.15 -11.32
C PRO A 47 -10.58 6.31 -11.08
N ARG A 48 -10.72 5.13 -11.72
CA ARG A 48 -11.86 4.22 -11.52
C ARG A 48 -11.93 3.75 -10.07
N VAL A 49 -10.84 3.24 -9.53
CA VAL A 49 -10.78 2.77 -8.15
C VAL A 49 -10.96 3.92 -7.16
N CYS A 50 -10.44 5.12 -7.45
CA CYS A 50 -10.73 6.30 -6.64
C CYS A 50 -12.24 6.56 -6.53
N ARG A 51 -13.02 6.39 -7.61
CA ARG A 51 -14.48 6.54 -7.57
C ARG A 51 -15.15 5.46 -6.71
N VAL A 52 -14.71 4.20 -6.80
CA VAL A 52 -15.20 3.13 -5.93
C VAL A 52 -14.94 3.43 -4.45
N VAL A 53 -13.74 3.92 -4.11
CA VAL A 53 -13.40 4.30 -2.74
C VAL A 53 -14.16 5.56 -2.29
N LEU A 54 -14.34 6.55 -3.17
CA LEU A 54 -15.15 7.76 -2.92
C LEU A 54 -16.61 7.42 -2.58
N ALA A 55 -17.19 6.41 -3.23
CA ALA A 55 -18.56 5.97 -2.99
C ALA A 55 -18.79 5.57 -1.52
N ILE A 56 -17.75 5.13 -0.82
CA ILE A 56 -17.82 4.79 0.61
C ILE A 56 -18.01 6.04 1.50
N TYR A 57 -17.61 7.22 1.02
CA TYR A 57 -17.73 8.49 1.73
C TYR A 57 -19.08 9.16 1.59
N GLU A 58 -19.89 8.77 0.60
CA GLU A 58 -21.27 9.26 0.47
C GLU A 58 -22.09 8.83 1.67
N ASP A 59 -23.22 9.46 1.94
CA ASP A 59 -24.22 8.89 2.85
C ASP A 59 -25.21 8.05 2.04
N ASP A 60 -25.67 8.61 0.91
CA ASP A 60 -26.55 7.97 -0.06
C ASP A 60 -25.91 7.92 -1.45
N LEU A 61 -25.80 6.72 -2.03
CA LEU A 61 -25.26 6.54 -3.38
C LEU A 61 -26.27 6.91 -4.47
N ALA A 62 -27.57 6.93 -4.17
CA ALA A 62 -28.59 7.36 -5.11
C ALA A 62 -28.58 8.89 -5.28
N ASN A 63 -28.20 9.62 -4.24
CA ASN A 63 -28.09 11.08 -4.23
C ASN A 63 -26.73 11.55 -3.65
N PRO A 64 -25.63 11.39 -4.40
CA PRO A 64 -24.30 11.69 -3.92
C PRO A 64 -24.03 13.20 -3.75
N ASN A 65 -23.35 13.56 -2.66
CA ASN A 65 -22.95 14.93 -2.33
C ASN A 65 -21.58 15.31 -2.92
N TYR A 66 -20.70 14.33 -3.13
CA TYR A 66 -19.29 14.55 -3.46
C TYR A 66 -18.88 13.90 -4.77
N ALA A 67 -19.85 13.73 -5.68
CA ALA A 67 -19.62 13.13 -6.98
C ALA A 67 -18.50 13.87 -7.75
N PRO A 68 -17.50 13.15 -8.31
CA PRO A 68 -16.46 13.76 -9.11
C PRO A 68 -17.00 14.27 -10.45
N ALA A 69 -16.15 14.96 -11.22
CA ALA A 69 -16.54 15.48 -12.53
C ALA A 69 -16.93 14.35 -13.50
N GLY A 70 -18.18 14.37 -13.96
CA GLY A 70 -18.78 13.29 -14.76
C GLY A 70 -19.31 12.12 -13.93
N GLY A 71 -19.53 12.32 -12.63
CA GLY A 71 -20.15 11.36 -11.72
C GLY A 71 -19.24 10.21 -11.33
N TYR A 72 -19.80 9.27 -10.55
CA TYR A 72 -19.08 8.07 -10.11
C TYR A 72 -18.71 7.12 -11.26
N ARG A 73 -19.44 7.16 -12.38
CA ARG A 73 -19.27 6.23 -13.52
C ARG A 73 -19.17 4.77 -13.04
N MET A 74 -19.98 4.45 -12.04
CA MET A 74 -20.14 3.12 -11.47
C MET A 74 -21.55 2.64 -11.80
N ASP A 75 -21.67 1.38 -12.20
CA ASP A 75 -22.96 0.71 -12.27
C ASP A 75 -23.44 0.39 -10.85
N SER A 76 -24.53 1.02 -10.41
CA SER A 76 -25.07 0.82 -9.05
C SER A 76 -25.52 -0.61 -8.78
N SER A 77 -25.89 -1.38 -9.81
CA SER A 77 -26.26 -2.80 -9.66
C SER A 77 -25.07 -3.69 -9.30
N GLY A 78 -23.85 -3.20 -9.50
CA GLY A 78 -22.62 -3.87 -9.08
C GLY A 78 -22.33 -3.75 -7.58
N VAL A 79 -23.01 -2.91 -6.82
CA VAL A 79 -22.79 -2.77 -5.38
C VAL A 79 -23.39 -3.98 -4.66
N VAL A 80 -22.54 -4.91 -4.24
CA VAL A 80 -22.96 -6.12 -3.51
C VAL A 80 -23.19 -5.80 -2.05
N LYS A 81 -22.27 -5.03 -1.45
CA LYS A 81 -22.31 -4.73 -0.03
C LYS A 81 -21.68 -3.38 0.26
N ARG A 82 -22.26 -2.67 1.21
CA ARG A 82 -21.73 -1.41 1.73
C ARG A 82 -21.89 -1.44 3.24
N VAL A 83 -20.78 -1.33 3.97
CA VAL A 83 -20.77 -1.50 5.43
C VAL A 83 -20.34 -0.20 6.09
N PRO A 84 -21.27 0.54 6.71
CA PRO A 84 -20.98 1.77 7.45
C PRO A 84 -20.39 1.47 8.83
N TYR A 85 -19.97 2.52 9.55
CA TYR A 85 -19.39 2.39 10.89
C TYR A 85 -20.26 1.60 11.87
N ASP A 86 -21.57 1.82 11.82
CA ASP A 86 -22.51 1.28 12.82
C ASP A 86 -22.66 -0.25 12.68
N GLU A 87 -22.26 -0.81 11.55
CA GLU A 87 -22.23 -2.26 11.28
C GLU A 87 -20.86 -2.89 11.51
N ILE A 88 -19.89 -2.14 12.04
CA ILE A 88 -18.53 -2.60 12.33
C ILE A 88 -18.33 -2.73 13.85
N PRO A 89 -18.38 -3.96 14.40
CA PRO A 89 -18.22 -4.20 15.82
C PRO A 89 -16.90 -3.63 16.36
N HIS A 90 -17.02 -2.84 17.43
CA HIS A 90 -15.90 -2.22 18.14
C HIS A 90 -14.97 -1.36 17.27
N GLY A 91 -15.41 -0.95 16.07
CA GLY A 91 -14.59 -0.13 15.18
C GLY A 91 -13.28 -0.78 14.77
N ARG A 92 -13.26 -2.10 14.54
CA ARG A 92 -12.06 -2.87 14.18
C ARG A 92 -11.48 -2.53 12.81
N CYS A 93 -12.24 -1.86 11.95
CA CYS A 93 -11.87 -1.47 10.59
C CYS A 93 -12.69 -0.24 10.17
N PRO A 94 -12.18 0.61 9.26
CA PRO A 94 -13.01 1.63 8.61
C PRO A 94 -14.12 1.02 7.74
N PRO A 95 -15.14 1.82 7.35
CA PRO A 95 -16.16 1.44 6.38
C PRO A 95 -15.58 0.91 5.08
N TYR A 96 -16.30 0.00 4.45
CA TYR A 96 -15.87 -0.62 3.20
C TYR A 96 -17.05 -0.95 2.29
N LEU A 97 -16.72 -1.27 1.04
CA LEU A 97 -17.66 -1.59 -0.04
C LEU A 97 -17.15 -2.81 -0.81
N ILE A 98 -18.04 -3.75 -1.12
CA ILE A 98 -17.82 -4.83 -2.06
C ILE A 98 -18.59 -4.51 -3.34
N TYR A 99 -17.86 -4.45 -4.45
CA TYR A 99 -18.35 -4.00 -5.75
C TYR A 99 -17.92 -4.95 -6.86
N VAL A 100 -18.84 -5.29 -7.75
CA VAL A 100 -18.57 -6.08 -8.95
C VAL A 100 -18.58 -5.15 -10.16
N ASP A 101 -17.39 -4.90 -10.70
CA ASP A 101 -17.18 -4.16 -11.93
C ASP A 101 -17.20 -5.13 -13.10
N ARG A 102 -18.35 -5.24 -13.78
CA ARG A 102 -18.53 -6.17 -14.90
C ARG A 102 -17.84 -5.70 -16.17
N GLU A 103 -17.68 -4.39 -16.34
CA GLU A 103 -17.01 -3.82 -17.50
C GLU A 103 -15.52 -4.19 -17.49
N HIS A 104 -14.89 -4.13 -16.32
CA HIS A 104 -13.45 -4.41 -16.15
C HIS A 104 -13.15 -5.84 -15.68
N LYS A 105 -14.19 -6.63 -15.39
CA LYS A 105 -14.11 -7.98 -14.82
C LYS A 105 -13.35 -8.00 -13.50
N GLU A 106 -13.80 -7.19 -12.54
CA GLU A 106 -13.16 -7.06 -11.23
C GLU A 106 -14.16 -7.24 -10.09
N VAL A 107 -13.78 -8.03 -9.09
CA VAL A 107 -14.42 -8.08 -7.77
C VAL A 107 -13.59 -7.20 -6.84
N VAL A 108 -14.13 -6.05 -6.46
CA VAL A 108 -13.43 -5.00 -5.73
C VAL A 108 -13.89 -4.98 -4.27
N LEU A 109 -12.96 -5.12 -3.34
CA LEU A 109 -13.16 -4.74 -1.94
C LEU A 109 -12.41 -3.43 -1.68
N ALA A 110 -13.16 -2.35 -1.46
CA ALA A 110 -12.63 -1.02 -1.24
C ALA A 110 -12.81 -0.58 0.21
N VAL A 111 -11.76 -0.03 0.84
CA VAL A 111 -11.75 0.40 2.24
C VAL A 111 -11.58 1.92 2.34
N ARG A 112 -12.42 2.56 3.15
CA ARG A 112 -12.39 4.00 3.41
C ARG A 112 -11.10 4.40 4.15
N GLY A 113 -10.70 5.65 3.98
CA GLY A 113 -9.69 6.29 4.82
C GLY A 113 -10.26 6.76 6.15
N LEU A 114 -9.36 7.30 6.98
CA LEU A 114 -9.68 7.76 8.33
C LEU A 114 -10.72 8.90 8.31
N ASN A 115 -11.73 8.78 9.15
CA ASN A 115 -12.62 9.87 9.52
C ASN A 115 -12.10 10.55 10.79
N LEU A 116 -11.78 11.85 10.69
CA LEU A 116 -11.20 12.63 11.78
C LEU A 116 -12.08 12.70 13.04
N VAL A 117 -13.38 12.43 12.93
CA VAL A 117 -14.34 12.42 14.04
C VAL A 117 -14.44 11.03 14.70
N ARG A 118 -14.01 9.96 14.03
CA ARG A 118 -14.20 8.58 14.50
C ARG A 118 -12.98 8.09 15.27
N GLU A 119 -13.11 8.01 16.59
CA GLU A 119 -12.06 7.49 17.48
C GLU A 119 -11.56 6.08 17.12
N SER A 120 -12.44 5.23 16.57
CA SER A 120 -12.08 3.88 16.13
C SER A 120 -10.98 3.85 15.08
N ASP A 121 -10.99 4.80 14.15
CA ASP A 121 -10.00 4.85 13.07
C ASP A 121 -8.63 5.22 13.61
N TYR A 122 -8.60 6.13 14.59
CA TYR A 122 -7.37 6.41 15.33
C TYR A 122 -6.89 5.18 16.07
N LYS A 123 -7.75 4.39 16.72
CA LYS A 123 -7.32 3.17 17.39
C LYS A 123 -6.61 2.20 16.43
N VAL A 124 -7.13 2.01 15.21
CA VAL A 124 -6.48 1.18 14.18
C VAL A 124 -5.13 1.77 13.79
N LEU A 125 -5.07 3.08 13.60
CA LEU A 125 -3.86 3.77 13.14
C LEU A 125 -2.76 3.85 14.22
N LEU A 126 -3.14 3.97 15.48
CA LEU A 126 -2.23 4.15 16.61
C LEU A 126 -1.81 2.83 17.26
N ASP A 127 -2.45 1.73 16.89
CA ASP A 127 -2.06 0.38 17.32
C ASP A 127 -0.80 -0.08 16.57
N ASN A 128 0.32 0.63 16.74
CA ASN A 128 1.60 0.29 16.13
C ASN A 128 2.81 0.84 16.87
N ARG A 129 3.51 -0.04 17.59
CA ARG A 129 4.84 0.22 18.15
C ARG A 129 5.91 -0.16 17.11
N LEU A 130 7.02 0.56 17.11
CA LEU A 130 8.11 0.32 16.16
C LEU A 130 8.62 -1.12 16.25
N GLY A 131 8.53 -1.86 15.14
CA GLY A 131 8.97 -3.25 15.09
C GLY A 131 8.08 -4.22 15.88
N GLN A 132 6.83 -3.84 16.18
CA GLN A 132 5.91 -4.68 16.96
C GLN A 132 5.51 -5.96 16.24
N GLN A 133 5.33 -5.90 14.92
CA GLN A 133 4.75 -6.98 14.14
C GLN A 133 5.65 -7.37 12.98
N MET A 134 6.18 -8.59 13.03
CA MET A 134 6.77 -9.25 11.87
C MET A 134 5.70 -9.99 11.07
N PHE A 135 5.83 -9.99 9.74
CA PHE A 135 4.95 -10.69 8.83
C PHE A 135 5.70 -10.97 7.53
N ASP A 136 5.66 -12.22 7.06
CA ASP A 136 6.26 -12.64 5.78
C ASP A 136 7.76 -12.25 5.61
N GLY A 137 8.53 -12.35 6.70
CA GLY A 137 9.95 -11.99 6.69
C GLY A 137 10.23 -10.48 6.65
N GLY A 138 9.24 -9.63 6.93
CA GLY A 138 9.43 -8.19 7.12
C GLY A 138 8.65 -7.67 8.32
N PHE A 139 8.64 -6.35 8.50
CA PHE A 139 7.82 -5.69 9.51
C PHE A 139 6.62 -5.01 8.87
N VAL A 140 5.47 -5.06 9.54
CA VAL A 140 4.23 -4.42 9.07
C VAL A 140 3.60 -3.61 10.18
N HIS A 141 2.70 -2.71 9.81
CA HIS A 141 1.93 -1.95 10.76
C HIS A 141 0.91 -2.85 11.48
N HIS A 142 1.01 -2.95 12.80
CA HIS A 142 0.23 -3.94 13.56
C HIS A 142 -1.29 -3.73 13.47
N GLY A 143 -1.79 -2.52 13.71
CA GLY A 143 -3.23 -2.22 13.66
C GLY A 143 -3.84 -2.40 12.27
N LEU A 144 -3.13 -2.01 11.21
CA LEU A 144 -3.54 -2.26 9.83
C LEU A 144 -3.60 -3.75 9.50
N LEU A 145 -2.63 -4.55 9.98
CA LEU A 145 -2.66 -6.01 9.80
C LEU A 145 -3.85 -6.63 10.52
N ARG A 146 -4.17 -6.17 11.73
CA ARG A 146 -5.34 -6.65 12.49
C ARG A 146 -6.65 -6.31 11.79
N ALA A 147 -6.78 -5.10 11.27
CA ALA A 147 -7.95 -4.69 10.51
C ALA A 147 -8.09 -5.50 9.21
N ALA A 148 -6.99 -5.73 8.49
CA ALA A 148 -6.94 -6.56 7.28
C ALA A 148 -7.38 -8.00 7.56
N THR A 149 -6.84 -8.60 8.61
CA THR A 149 -7.18 -9.96 9.05
C THR A 149 -8.66 -10.05 9.45
N TRP A 150 -9.15 -9.08 10.23
CA TRP A 150 -10.55 -9.03 10.61
C TRP A 150 -11.49 -8.94 9.41
N LEU A 151 -11.14 -8.12 8.41
CA LEU A 151 -11.97 -7.94 7.22
C LEU A 151 -11.98 -9.21 6.35
N LEU A 152 -10.83 -9.89 6.21
CA LEU A 152 -10.76 -11.19 5.53
C LEU A 152 -11.60 -12.26 6.26
N ASN A 153 -11.53 -12.35 7.59
CA ASN A 153 -12.39 -13.26 8.36
C ASN A 153 -13.89 -13.01 8.14
N ARG A 154 -14.26 -11.76 7.87
CA ARG A 154 -15.66 -11.38 7.71
C ARG A 154 -16.17 -11.60 6.29
N GLU A 155 -15.33 -11.34 5.28
CA GLU A 155 -15.79 -11.21 3.89
C GLU A 155 -15.11 -12.19 2.91
N SER A 156 -14.16 -13.05 3.35
CA SER A 156 -13.48 -13.97 2.43
C SER A 156 -14.43 -14.90 1.69
N ASP A 157 -15.44 -15.43 2.39
CA ASP A 157 -16.42 -16.34 1.81
C ASP A 157 -17.25 -15.61 0.73
N THR A 158 -17.71 -14.38 1.04
CA THR A 158 -18.42 -13.54 0.07
C THR A 158 -17.58 -13.24 -1.17
N LEU A 159 -16.30 -12.91 -1.00
CA LEU A 159 -15.41 -12.64 -2.12
C LEU A 159 -15.12 -13.90 -2.95
N LEU A 160 -14.95 -15.05 -2.29
CA LEU A 160 -14.71 -16.33 -2.94
C LEU A 160 -15.94 -16.77 -3.73
N ASP A 161 -17.14 -16.70 -3.14
CA ASP A 161 -18.40 -17.06 -3.79
C ASP A 161 -18.62 -16.20 -5.05
N LEU A 162 -18.46 -14.87 -4.94
CA LEU A 162 -18.55 -13.96 -6.09
C LEU A 162 -17.55 -14.32 -7.20
N TRP A 163 -16.30 -14.61 -6.84
CA TRP A 163 -15.27 -14.95 -7.83
C TRP A 163 -15.56 -16.29 -8.52
N LEU A 164 -16.04 -17.29 -7.78
CA LEU A 164 -16.45 -18.58 -8.33
C LEU A 164 -17.67 -18.46 -9.26
N GLU A 165 -18.67 -17.65 -8.88
CA GLU A 165 -19.88 -17.41 -9.67
C GLU A 165 -19.59 -16.64 -10.97
N LEU A 166 -18.75 -15.61 -10.91
CA LEU A 166 -18.39 -14.78 -12.05
C LEU A 166 -17.35 -15.45 -12.98
N GLY A 167 -16.57 -16.38 -12.42
CA GLY A 167 -15.60 -17.19 -13.15
C GLY A 167 -14.18 -16.63 -13.13
N SER A 168 -13.23 -17.48 -13.51
CA SER A 168 -11.79 -17.23 -13.44
C SER A 168 -11.28 -16.15 -14.41
N GLU A 169 -12.14 -15.44 -15.13
CA GLU A 169 -11.75 -14.25 -15.89
C GLU A 169 -11.74 -12.98 -15.03
N TYR A 170 -12.42 -13.02 -13.87
CA TYR A 170 -12.49 -11.90 -12.95
C TYR A 170 -11.23 -11.82 -12.09
N LYS A 171 -10.77 -10.58 -11.87
CA LYS A 171 -9.69 -10.27 -10.93
C LYS A 171 -10.26 -9.97 -9.56
N LEU A 172 -9.52 -10.33 -8.52
CA LEU A 172 -9.77 -9.88 -7.16
C LEU A 172 -8.96 -8.61 -6.89
N VAL A 173 -9.63 -7.52 -6.58
CA VAL A 173 -9.02 -6.20 -6.41
C VAL A 173 -9.25 -5.69 -4.99
N PHE A 174 -8.18 -5.39 -4.28
CA PHE A 174 -8.23 -4.69 -3.01
C PHE A 174 -7.90 -3.22 -3.22
N ALA A 175 -8.71 -2.33 -2.66
CA ALA A 175 -8.52 -0.90 -2.83
C ALA A 175 -8.68 -0.17 -1.51
N GLY A 176 -8.02 0.96 -1.36
CA GLY A 176 -8.29 1.84 -0.24
C GLY A 176 -7.69 3.20 -0.40
N HIS A 177 -8.08 4.11 0.49
CA HIS A 177 -7.53 5.45 0.60
C HIS A 177 -6.90 5.68 1.99
N SER A 178 -5.75 6.35 2.05
CA SER A 178 -5.13 6.75 3.31
C SER A 178 -4.93 5.56 4.26
N LEU A 179 -5.63 5.54 5.40
CA LEU A 179 -5.70 4.41 6.32
C LEU A 179 -6.13 3.10 5.64
N GLY A 180 -7.19 3.14 4.83
CA GLY A 180 -7.73 1.99 4.12
C GLY A 180 -6.77 1.39 3.10
N SER A 181 -5.87 2.19 2.53
CA SER A 181 -4.86 1.71 1.57
C SER A 181 -3.88 0.74 2.21
N GLY A 182 -3.49 1.02 3.46
CA GLY A 182 -2.61 0.15 4.21
C GLY A 182 -3.29 -1.17 4.58
N ILE A 183 -4.58 -1.13 4.90
CA ILE A 183 -5.41 -2.33 5.15
C ILE A 183 -5.50 -3.16 3.87
N ALA A 184 -5.89 -2.55 2.74
CA ALA A 184 -5.99 -3.22 1.45
C ALA A 184 -4.66 -3.85 0.99
N ALA A 185 -3.54 -3.15 1.18
CA ALA A 185 -2.21 -3.67 0.88
C ALA A 185 -1.87 -4.92 1.71
N LEU A 186 -2.16 -4.92 3.01
CA LEU A 186 -1.88 -6.07 3.87
C LEU A 186 -2.86 -7.23 3.62
N MET A 187 -4.13 -6.96 3.32
CA MET A 187 -5.07 -7.99 2.84
C MET A 187 -4.53 -8.68 1.59
N THR A 188 -4.01 -7.90 0.64
CA THR A 188 -3.43 -8.42 -0.59
C THR A 188 -2.29 -9.39 -0.32
N ILE A 189 -1.38 -9.05 0.60
CA ILE A 189 -0.28 -9.94 0.97
C ILE A 189 -0.81 -11.24 1.58
N ILE A 190 -1.78 -11.16 2.50
CA ILE A 190 -2.39 -12.35 3.13
C ILE A 190 -2.99 -13.27 2.05
N VAL A 191 -3.82 -12.73 1.14
CA VAL A 191 -4.47 -13.54 0.10
C VAL A 191 -3.46 -14.12 -0.89
N VAL A 192 -2.45 -13.35 -1.28
CA VAL A 192 -1.39 -13.81 -2.19
C VAL A 192 -0.56 -14.95 -1.59
N ASN A 193 -0.35 -14.95 -0.28
CA ASN A 193 0.37 -16.00 0.43
C ASN A 193 -0.48 -17.25 0.71
N HIS A 194 -1.81 -17.13 0.63
CA HIS A 194 -2.77 -18.17 0.99
C HIS A 194 -3.83 -18.36 -0.10
N ARG A 195 -3.39 -18.40 -1.36
CA ARG A 195 -4.27 -18.53 -2.53
C ARG A 195 -5.08 -19.82 -2.52
N ASP A 196 -4.56 -20.87 -1.88
CA ASP A 196 -5.25 -22.14 -1.62
C ASP A 196 -6.56 -21.96 -0.85
N GLN A 197 -6.63 -20.97 0.06
CA GLN A 197 -7.84 -20.63 0.81
C GLN A 197 -8.80 -19.72 0.05
N PHE A 198 -8.38 -19.20 -1.11
CA PHE A 198 -9.19 -18.41 -2.03
C PHE A 198 -9.35 -19.15 -3.37
N GLY A 199 -9.75 -20.41 -3.32
CA GLY A 199 -10.09 -21.20 -4.53
C GLY A 199 -8.91 -21.43 -5.47
N GLY A 200 -7.66 -21.26 -5.02
CA GLY A 200 -6.47 -21.38 -5.85
C GLY A 200 -6.28 -20.22 -6.83
N ILE A 201 -6.88 -19.05 -6.56
CA ILE A 201 -6.80 -17.88 -7.44
C ILE A 201 -5.36 -17.60 -7.89
N PRO A 202 -5.09 -17.45 -9.19
CA PRO A 202 -3.76 -17.10 -9.68
C PRO A 202 -3.27 -15.77 -9.11
N ARG A 203 -1.99 -15.69 -8.73
CA ARG A 203 -1.36 -14.42 -8.27
C ARG A 203 -1.56 -13.29 -9.28
N SER A 204 -1.52 -13.61 -10.58
CA SER A 204 -1.73 -12.66 -11.67
C SER A 204 -3.14 -12.04 -11.69
N GLN A 205 -4.12 -12.62 -10.99
CA GLN A 205 -5.49 -12.13 -10.88
C GLN A 205 -5.77 -11.35 -9.60
N ILE A 206 -4.78 -11.21 -8.71
CA ILE A 206 -4.90 -10.40 -7.50
C ILE A 206 -4.22 -9.05 -7.77
N ARG A 207 -4.91 -7.94 -7.50
CA ARG A 207 -4.36 -6.59 -7.59
C ARG A 207 -4.73 -5.76 -6.36
N CYS A 208 -3.87 -4.80 -6.04
CA CYS A 208 -4.13 -3.79 -5.04
C CYS A 208 -3.89 -2.39 -5.58
N TYR A 209 -4.79 -1.47 -5.26
CA TYR A 209 -4.64 -0.05 -5.53
C TYR A 209 -4.70 0.73 -4.22
N ALA A 210 -3.53 1.12 -3.75
CA ALA A 210 -3.31 1.81 -2.49
C ALA A 210 -3.25 3.33 -2.76
N ILE A 211 -4.36 4.05 -2.56
CA ILE A 211 -4.45 5.48 -2.89
C ILE A 211 -3.97 6.32 -1.70
N ALA A 212 -2.97 7.19 -1.89
CA ALA A 212 -2.38 8.01 -0.83
C ALA A 212 -2.04 7.21 0.45
N PRO A 213 -1.26 6.10 0.35
CA PRO A 213 -1.14 5.15 1.44
C PRO A 213 -0.32 5.66 2.63
N ALA A 214 -0.71 5.21 3.83
CA ALA A 214 0.19 5.19 4.97
C ALA A 214 1.32 4.19 4.75
N ARG A 215 2.49 4.49 5.32
CA ARG A 215 3.61 3.53 5.37
C ARG A 215 3.21 2.34 6.24
N CYS A 216 3.13 1.15 5.64
CA CYS A 216 2.52 -0.01 6.30
C CYS A 216 3.37 -1.28 6.30
N MET A 217 4.50 -1.31 5.59
CA MET A 217 5.37 -2.49 5.51
C MET A 217 6.84 -2.12 5.29
N SER A 218 7.76 -2.99 5.68
CA SER A 218 9.20 -2.82 5.46
C SER A 218 9.56 -2.86 3.98
N LEU A 219 10.73 -2.32 3.63
CA LEU A 219 11.13 -2.13 2.24
C LEU A 219 11.23 -3.44 1.46
N ASN A 220 11.70 -4.52 2.09
CA ASN A 220 11.75 -5.84 1.46
C ASN A 220 10.35 -6.33 1.04
N LEU A 221 9.32 -6.10 1.86
CA LEU A 221 7.93 -6.44 1.51
C LEU A 221 7.39 -5.52 0.42
N ALA A 222 7.65 -4.21 0.51
CA ALA A 222 7.22 -3.26 -0.52
C ALA A 222 7.76 -3.64 -1.90
N VAL A 223 9.02 -4.10 -1.99
CA VAL A 223 9.62 -4.59 -3.25
C VAL A 223 9.09 -5.98 -3.62
N LYS A 224 8.96 -6.91 -2.66
CA LYS A 224 8.47 -8.28 -2.89
C LYS A 224 7.07 -8.33 -3.52
N TYR A 225 6.19 -7.40 -3.16
CA TYR A 225 4.80 -7.35 -3.63
C TYR A 225 4.52 -6.26 -4.66
N ALA A 226 5.55 -5.67 -5.25
CA ALA A 226 5.42 -4.57 -6.22
C ALA A 226 4.79 -4.96 -7.57
N ASP A 227 4.65 -6.25 -7.86
CA ASP A 227 3.92 -6.78 -9.02
C ASP A 227 2.40 -6.80 -8.82
N VAL A 228 1.93 -6.85 -7.57
CA VAL A 228 0.49 -6.92 -7.24
C VAL A 228 -0.03 -5.67 -6.54
N ILE A 229 0.83 -4.91 -5.83
CA ILE A 229 0.45 -3.68 -5.13
C ILE A 229 0.90 -2.44 -5.90
N ASN A 230 -0.07 -1.57 -6.22
CA ASN A 230 0.11 -0.32 -6.93
C ASN A 230 -0.32 0.85 -6.03
N SER A 231 0.63 1.67 -5.61
CA SER A 231 0.40 2.88 -4.81
C SER A 231 0.22 4.10 -5.72
N VAL A 232 -0.86 4.85 -5.56
CA VAL A 232 -1.12 6.08 -6.32
C VAL A 232 -0.98 7.28 -5.41
N ILE A 233 -0.08 8.21 -5.75
CA ILE A 233 0.24 9.36 -4.91
C ILE A 233 0.18 10.63 -5.75
N LEU A 234 -0.52 11.63 -5.25
CA LEU A 234 -0.55 12.96 -5.84
C LEU A 234 0.50 13.84 -5.17
N GLN A 235 1.41 14.36 -5.98
CA GLN A 235 2.32 15.44 -5.66
C GLN A 235 2.95 15.42 -4.25
N ASP A 236 2.66 16.45 -3.43
CA ASP A 236 3.32 16.72 -2.15
C ASP A 236 2.58 16.06 -0.97
N ASP A 237 1.77 15.03 -1.21
CA ASP A 237 1.08 14.27 -0.16
C ASP A 237 2.08 13.85 0.94
N PHE A 238 1.79 14.29 2.17
CA PHE A 238 2.65 14.08 3.32
C PHE A 238 2.62 12.64 3.82
N LEU A 239 1.51 11.93 3.67
CA LEU A 239 1.29 10.67 4.37
C LEU A 239 2.27 9.57 3.93
N PRO A 240 2.50 9.37 2.62
CA PRO A 240 3.52 8.43 2.13
C PRO A 240 4.96 8.81 2.54
N ARG A 241 5.18 10.09 2.87
CA ARG A 241 6.49 10.69 3.14
C ARG A 241 6.82 10.82 4.63
N THR A 242 5.87 10.55 5.52
CA THR A 242 6.05 10.82 6.94
C THR A 242 6.36 9.53 7.72
N PRO A 243 7.54 9.42 8.37
CA PRO A 243 7.83 8.32 9.29
C PRO A 243 7.21 8.52 10.68
N THR A 244 6.69 9.72 10.93
CA THR A 244 6.13 10.09 12.22
C THR A 244 4.87 9.28 12.47
N PRO A 245 4.73 8.67 13.66
CA PRO A 245 3.47 8.09 14.11
C PRO A 245 2.35 9.11 13.91
N LEU A 246 1.28 8.68 13.24
CA LEU A 246 0.20 9.57 12.84
C LEU A 246 -0.56 10.18 14.02
N GLU A 247 -0.42 9.61 15.22
CA GLU A 247 -0.81 10.20 16.52
C GLU A 247 -0.27 11.60 16.71
N HIS A 248 1.00 11.83 16.38
CA HIS A 248 1.59 13.15 16.51
C HIS A 248 1.10 14.10 15.42
N ILE A 249 0.63 13.59 14.29
CA ILE A 249 0.08 14.43 13.21
C ILE A 249 -1.34 14.87 13.54
N PHE A 250 -2.19 13.93 13.95
CA PHE A 250 -3.59 14.21 14.20
C PHE A 250 -3.89 14.66 15.63
N GLY A 251 -3.03 14.35 16.60
CA GLY A 251 -3.14 14.78 17.99
C GLY A 251 -2.33 16.04 18.33
N SER A 252 -1.60 16.61 17.37
CA SER A 252 -0.78 17.81 17.60
C SER A 252 -1.63 19.08 17.66
N ILE A 253 -1.33 19.93 18.65
CA ILE A 253 -1.87 21.29 18.78
C ILE A 253 -1.21 22.23 17.75
N PHE A 254 -0.02 21.87 17.24
CA PHE A 254 0.64 22.60 16.16
C PHE A 254 -0.02 22.28 14.82
N CYS A 255 -0.15 23.31 13.97
CA CYS A 255 -0.62 23.10 12.60
C CYS A 255 0.32 22.17 11.83
N LEU A 256 -0.24 21.38 10.90
CA LEU A 256 0.48 20.39 10.11
C LEU A 256 1.80 20.91 9.50
N PRO A 257 1.88 22.13 8.93
CA PRO A 257 3.14 22.68 8.42
C PRO A 257 4.25 22.79 9.48
N CYS A 258 3.93 23.21 10.70
CA CYS A 258 4.89 23.33 11.79
C CYS A 258 5.41 21.96 12.22
N LEU A 259 4.53 20.97 12.31
CA LEU A 259 4.92 19.60 12.64
C LEU A 259 5.82 19.00 11.55
N LEU A 260 5.43 19.14 10.28
CA LEU A 260 6.24 18.65 9.16
C LEU A 260 7.62 19.31 9.14
N CYS A 261 7.72 20.60 9.50
CA CYS A 261 8.99 21.30 9.65
C CYS A 261 9.87 20.67 10.74
N LEU A 262 9.31 20.39 11.93
CA LEU A 262 10.03 19.72 13.02
C LEU A 262 10.52 18.32 12.63
N VAL A 263 9.68 17.55 11.95
CA VAL A 263 10.06 16.20 11.49
C VAL A 263 11.12 16.29 10.41
N CYS A 264 11.00 17.21 9.46
CA CYS A 264 11.98 17.45 8.39
C CYS A 264 13.37 17.83 8.96
N MET A 265 13.38 18.68 9.98
CA MET A 265 14.59 19.03 10.74
C MET A 265 15.21 17.77 11.36
N ARG A 266 14.42 16.97 12.10
CA ARG A 266 14.90 15.73 12.72
C ARG A 266 15.47 14.74 11.70
N ASP A 267 14.75 14.50 10.60
CA ASP A 267 15.09 13.51 9.59
C ASP A 267 16.36 13.86 8.78
N THR A 268 16.74 15.13 8.77
CA THR A 268 18.00 15.60 8.15
C THR A 268 19.23 15.11 8.89
N PHE A 269 19.13 14.89 10.20
CA PHE A 269 20.26 14.42 11.02
C PHE A 269 20.37 12.90 11.08
N ILE A 270 19.49 12.16 10.40
CA ILE A 270 19.53 10.70 10.34
C ILE A 270 20.22 10.27 9.04
N PRO A 271 21.40 9.63 9.11
CA PRO A 271 22.10 9.16 7.91
C PRO A 271 21.27 8.16 7.10
N GLU A 272 21.31 8.27 5.77
CA GLU A 272 20.58 7.37 4.86
C GLU A 272 20.91 5.89 5.08
N LYS A 273 22.19 5.57 5.31
CA LYS A 273 22.65 4.21 5.65
C LYS A 273 21.99 3.67 6.93
N ARG A 274 21.70 4.55 7.90
CA ARG A 274 21.02 4.17 9.15
C ARG A 274 19.53 3.91 8.91
N LYS A 275 18.88 4.70 8.06
CA LYS A 275 17.46 4.49 7.68
C LYS A 275 17.29 3.17 6.94
N LEU A 276 18.17 2.91 5.97
CA LEU A 276 18.12 1.71 5.12
C LEU A 276 18.33 0.42 5.91
N LYS A 277 19.18 0.46 6.95
CA LYS A 277 19.50 -0.71 7.78
C LYS A 277 18.51 -0.94 8.94
N ASP A 278 17.52 -0.08 9.15
CA ASP A 278 16.51 -0.31 10.20
C ASP A 278 15.39 -1.19 9.64
N PRO A 279 15.31 -2.50 9.99
CA PRO A 279 14.30 -3.39 9.45
C PRO A 279 12.87 -2.99 9.85
N ARG A 280 12.73 -2.20 10.92
CA ARG A 280 11.44 -1.80 11.48
C ARG A 280 10.86 -0.57 10.81
N ARG A 281 11.63 0.10 9.93
CA ARG A 281 11.16 1.27 9.18
C ARG A 281 10.15 0.82 8.15
N LEU A 282 8.96 1.40 8.20
CA LEU A 282 7.89 1.13 7.24
C LEU A 282 7.98 2.10 6.06
N TYR A 283 7.49 1.64 4.91
CA TYR A 283 7.52 2.30 3.61
C TYR A 283 6.17 2.19 2.92
N VAL A 284 6.03 2.95 1.83
CA VAL A 284 4.90 2.85 0.90
C VAL A 284 4.88 1.45 0.28
N PRO A 285 3.71 0.80 0.19
CA PRO A 285 3.65 -0.55 -0.33
C PRO A 285 3.73 -0.58 -1.87
N GLY A 286 4.50 -1.52 -2.41
CA GLY A 286 4.48 -1.84 -3.84
C GLY A 286 5.08 -0.80 -4.79
N ARG A 287 4.68 -0.89 -6.06
CA ARG A 287 5.06 0.06 -7.13
C ARG A 287 4.34 1.39 -6.93
N ILE A 288 5.03 2.51 -7.13
CA ILE A 288 4.45 3.84 -6.98
C ILE A 288 4.09 4.42 -8.35
N TYR A 289 2.93 5.05 -8.45
CA TYR A 289 2.50 5.95 -9.51
C TYR A 289 2.37 7.35 -8.92
N HIS A 290 3.33 8.20 -9.24
CA HIS A 290 3.39 9.57 -8.75
C HIS A 290 2.84 10.53 -9.79
N ILE A 291 1.73 11.18 -9.47
CA ILE A 291 1.05 12.17 -10.30
C ILE A 291 1.62 13.55 -9.96
N VAL A 292 2.22 14.20 -10.96
CA VAL A 292 2.92 15.48 -10.80
C VAL A 292 2.18 16.56 -11.60
N GLU A 293 1.52 17.49 -10.92
CA GLU A 293 0.81 18.64 -11.55
C GLU A 293 1.48 20.00 -11.25
N ARG A 294 2.58 20.05 -10.47
CA ARG A 294 3.29 21.29 -10.05
C ARG A 294 4.81 21.07 -10.01
N LYS A 295 5.58 22.11 -10.33
CA LYS A 295 7.06 22.13 -10.36
C LYS A 295 7.56 23.42 -9.68
N PHE A 296 8.75 23.37 -9.07
CA PHE A 296 9.34 24.51 -8.37
C PHE A 296 9.47 25.76 -9.27
N CYS A 297 9.24 26.95 -8.71
CA CYS A 297 9.31 28.25 -9.40
C CYS A 297 8.39 28.44 -10.63
N ARG A 298 7.32 27.65 -10.78
CA ARG A 298 6.29 27.89 -11.80
C ARG A 298 4.94 28.23 -11.17
N CYS A 299 4.33 29.31 -11.65
CA CYS A 299 2.98 29.72 -11.23
C CYS A 299 1.92 28.85 -11.95
N GLY A 300 1.07 28.18 -11.17
CA GLY A 300 -0.09 27.44 -11.68
C GLY A 300 0.10 25.91 -11.75
N ARG A 301 -1.01 25.22 -12.04
CA ARG A 301 -1.03 23.78 -12.32
C ARG A 301 -0.79 23.56 -13.80
N TYR A 302 0.01 22.57 -14.16
CA TYR A 302 0.25 22.18 -15.56
C TYR A 302 -0.35 20.80 -15.83
N PRO A 303 -0.45 20.37 -17.11
CA PRO A 303 -0.97 19.06 -17.47
C PRO A 303 -0.28 17.96 -16.63
N PRO A 304 -1.02 17.14 -15.86
CA PRO A 304 -0.42 16.21 -14.94
C PRO A 304 0.42 15.15 -15.67
N GLU A 305 1.65 14.96 -15.21
CA GLU A 305 2.56 13.89 -15.65
C GLU A 305 2.49 12.73 -14.63
N VAL A 306 2.40 11.48 -15.10
CA VAL A 306 2.46 10.32 -14.20
C VAL A 306 3.76 9.57 -14.41
N ARG A 307 4.50 9.36 -13.33
CA ARG A 307 5.76 8.63 -13.32
C ARG A 307 5.68 7.42 -12.41
N THR A 308 6.32 6.33 -12.79
CA THR A 308 6.23 5.08 -12.03
C THR A 308 7.57 4.40 -11.84
N ALA A 309 7.76 3.83 -10.65
CA ALA A 309 8.93 3.00 -10.31
C ALA A 309 8.64 2.12 -9.10
N ILE A 310 9.57 1.20 -8.82
CA ILE A 310 9.68 0.47 -7.56
C ILE A 310 10.88 1.08 -6.81
N PRO A 311 10.65 2.06 -5.92
CA PRO A 311 11.75 2.87 -5.39
C PRO A 311 12.53 2.12 -4.31
N VAL A 312 13.64 1.50 -4.72
CA VAL A 312 14.64 0.93 -3.81
C VAL A 312 15.66 2.02 -3.41
N ASP A 313 16.16 2.74 -4.42
CA ASP A 313 16.91 3.98 -4.26
C ASP A 313 15.93 5.17 -4.27
N GLY A 314 16.14 6.18 -3.42
CA GLY A 314 15.24 7.34 -3.36
C GLY A 314 13.79 6.94 -2.99
N ARG A 315 13.64 6.31 -1.82
CA ARG A 315 12.46 5.57 -1.28
C ARG A 315 11.19 6.41 -1.02
N PHE A 316 11.02 7.50 -1.76
CA PHE A 316 9.87 8.39 -1.69
C PHE A 316 9.59 8.89 -0.25
N GLU A 317 10.67 9.17 0.50
CA GLU A 317 10.59 9.44 1.93
C GLU A 317 10.97 10.86 2.35
N HIS A 318 11.28 11.72 1.38
CA HIS A 318 11.60 13.11 1.66
C HIS A 318 10.32 13.87 2.02
N ILE A 319 10.30 14.44 3.23
CA ILE A 319 9.21 15.31 3.65
C ILE A 319 9.21 16.58 2.81
N VAL A 320 8.08 16.86 2.19
CA VAL A 320 7.85 18.08 1.40
C VAL A 320 7.05 19.06 2.26
N LEU A 321 7.56 20.29 2.42
CA LEU A 321 6.86 21.35 3.14
C LEU A 321 5.98 22.13 2.16
N SER A 322 4.72 21.73 2.04
CA SER A 322 3.76 22.31 1.09
C SER A 322 2.45 22.70 1.77
N CYS A 323 1.92 23.88 1.43
CA CYS A 323 0.58 24.31 1.86
C CYS A 323 -0.55 23.51 1.21
N SER A 324 -0.26 22.74 0.15
CA SER A 324 -1.23 21.92 -0.57
C SER A 324 -1.26 20.46 -0.10
N THR A 325 -0.44 20.09 0.88
CA THR A 325 -0.24 18.68 1.25
C THR A 325 -1.54 17.96 1.66
N THR A 326 -2.47 18.63 2.35
CA THR A 326 -3.78 18.06 2.71
C THR A 326 -4.68 17.91 1.49
N SER A 327 -4.62 18.85 0.55
CA SER A 327 -5.39 18.77 -0.70
C SER A 327 -4.85 17.65 -1.60
N ASP A 328 -3.54 17.48 -1.66
CA ASP A 328 -2.89 16.40 -2.41
C ASP A 328 -3.20 15.02 -1.81
N HIS A 329 -3.41 14.95 -0.50
CA HIS A 329 -3.84 13.73 0.18
C HIS A 329 -5.31 13.38 -0.11
N ALA A 330 -6.16 14.36 -0.42
CA ALA A 330 -7.59 14.12 -0.56
C ALA A 330 -7.93 13.39 -1.87
N ILE A 331 -8.57 12.23 -1.74
CA ILE A 331 -8.93 11.34 -2.86
C ILE A 331 -9.69 12.03 -4.01
N VAL A 332 -10.51 13.05 -3.75
CA VAL A 332 -11.21 13.82 -4.81
C VAL A 332 -10.20 14.49 -5.75
N TRP A 333 -9.11 15.03 -5.22
CA TRP A 333 -8.06 15.64 -6.04
C TRP A 333 -7.22 14.58 -6.75
N ILE A 334 -6.96 13.45 -6.10
CA ILE A 334 -6.25 12.33 -6.71
C ILE A 334 -7.05 11.78 -7.90
N GLU A 335 -8.36 11.56 -7.74
CA GLU A 335 -9.26 11.16 -8.83
C GLU A 335 -9.21 12.16 -9.98
N ARG A 336 -9.37 13.45 -9.67
CA ARG A 336 -9.40 14.52 -10.67
C ARG A 336 -8.11 14.57 -11.49
N GLU A 337 -6.96 14.59 -10.84
CA GLU A 337 -5.67 14.70 -11.54
C GLU A 337 -5.29 13.37 -12.23
N ALA A 338 -5.67 12.22 -11.67
CA ALA A 338 -5.50 10.92 -12.33
C ALA A 338 -6.35 10.81 -13.60
N GLN A 339 -7.60 11.26 -13.56
CA GLN A 339 -8.49 11.25 -14.73
C GLN A 339 -7.97 12.18 -15.84
N LYS A 340 -7.55 13.40 -15.50
CA LYS A 340 -6.93 14.31 -16.49
C LYS A 340 -5.66 13.72 -17.10
N ALA A 341 -4.80 13.12 -16.29
CA ALA A 341 -3.59 12.48 -16.78
C ALA A 341 -3.91 11.30 -17.71
N LEU A 342 -4.92 10.50 -17.37
CA LEU A 342 -5.38 9.39 -18.19
C LEU A 342 -5.90 9.88 -19.56
N ASP A 343 -6.69 10.95 -19.56
CA ASP A 343 -7.23 11.53 -20.80
C ASP A 343 -6.09 12.04 -21.70
N LEU A 344 -5.11 12.74 -21.12
CA LEU A 344 -3.92 13.21 -21.84
C LEU A 344 -3.08 12.05 -22.41
N LEU A 345 -2.86 10.99 -21.63
CA LEU A 345 -2.11 9.82 -22.10
C LEU A 345 -2.86 9.10 -23.24
N LYS A 346 -4.19 9.03 -23.19
CA LYS A 346 -5.02 8.46 -24.26
C LYS A 346 -4.95 9.28 -25.54
N ASP A 347 -4.89 10.61 -25.43
CA ASP A 347 -4.78 11.50 -26.59
C ASP A 347 -3.40 11.44 -27.26
N MET A 348 -2.34 11.14 -26.49
CA MET A 348 -0.97 10.98 -27.00
C MET A 348 -0.73 9.63 -27.69
N VAL A 349 -1.49 8.60 -27.34
CA VAL A 349 -1.36 7.25 -27.92
C VAL A 349 -2.18 7.20 -29.23
N PRO A 350 -1.58 6.82 -30.38
CA PRO A 350 -2.36 6.55 -31.59
C PRO A 350 -3.45 5.54 -31.27
N LYS A 351 -4.69 5.75 -31.74
CA LYS A 351 -5.91 4.96 -31.41
C LYS A 351 -5.80 3.42 -31.64
N THR A 352 -4.67 2.92 -32.12
CA THR A 352 -4.36 1.54 -32.47
C THR A 352 -2.97 1.11 -31.98
N ALA A 353 -2.64 1.30 -30.69
CA ALA A 353 -1.39 0.74 -30.16
C ALA A 353 -1.36 -0.79 -30.39
N PRO A 354 -0.36 -1.34 -31.13
CA PRO A 354 -0.32 -2.75 -31.47
C PRO A 354 -0.21 -3.65 -30.23
N PRO A 355 -0.76 -4.87 -30.24
CA PRO A 355 -0.59 -5.87 -29.16
C PRO A 355 0.88 -6.08 -28.74
N GLU A 356 1.82 -5.95 -29.68
CA GLU A 356 3.26 -6.05 -29.45
C GLU A 356 3.80 -4.97 -28.49
N GLN A 357 3.24 -3.75 -28.50
CA GLN A 357 3.63 -2.69 -27.57
C GLN A 357 3.18 -3.00 -26.13
N LYS A 358 2.00 -3.63 -25.96
CA LYS A 358 1.49 -4.02 -24.64
C LYS A 358 2.31 -5.16 -24.05
N MET A 359 2.62 -6.16 -24.86
CA MET A 359 3.46 -7.29 -24.45
C MET A 359 4.87 -6.81 -24.04
N SER A 360 5.46 -5.90 -24.80
CA SER A 360 6.79 -5.34 -24.47
C SER A 360 6.77 -4.51 -23.18
N ARG A 361 5.70 -3.76 -22.89
CA ARG A 361 5.56 -3.04 -21.62
C ARG A 361 5.42 -3.98 -20.42
N ASN A 362 4.63 -5.04 -20.54
CA ASN A 362 4.49 -6.03 -19.45
C ASN A 362 5.82 -6.74 -19.14
N LEU A 363 6.55 -7.15 -20.18
CA LEU A 363 7.90 -7.71 -20.01
C LEU A 363 8.86 -6.72 -19.34
N SER A 364 8.75 -5.44 -19.68
CA SER A 364 9.51 -4.37 -19.04
C SER A 364 9.16 -4.22 -17.55
N LEU A 365 7.88 -4.30 -17.17
CA LEU A 365 7.44 -4.24 -15.77
C LEU A 365 7.97 -5.42 -14.93
N GLU A 366 7.95 -6.63 -15.48
CA GLU A 366 8.51 -7.82 -14.84
C GLU A 366 10.03 -7.68 -14.66
N GLN A 367 10.72 -7.16 -15.68
CA GLN A 367 12.16 -6.90 -15.60
C GLN A 367 12.50 -5.80 -14.59
N GLU A 368 11.73 -4.72 -14.53
CA GLU A 368 11.87 -3.66 -13.51
C GLU A 368 11.69 -4.23 -12.09
N HIS A 369 10.73 -5.13 -11.89
CA HIS A 369 10.52 -5.80 -10.61
C HIS A 369 11.69 -6.70 -10.21
N LYS A 370 12.18 -7.51 -11.15
CA LYS A 370 13.37 -8.34 -10.95
C LYS A 370 14.60 -7.50 -10.59
N ASN A 371 14.83 -6.41 -11.33
CA ASN A 371 15.93 -5.48 -11.05
C ASN A 371 15.80 -4.85 -9.66
N ALA A 372 14.59 -4.50 -9.23
CA ALA A 372 14.34 -3.95 -7.89
C ALA A 372 14.64 -4.96 -6.79
N LEU A 373 14.26 -6.24 -6.97
CA LEU A 373 14.60 -7.32 -6.03
C LEU A 373 16.12 -7.53 -5.92
N GLU A 374 16.82 -7.59 -7.04
CA GLU A 374 18.29 -7.73 -7.08
C GLU A 374 18.99 -6.50 -6.46
N ARG A 375 18.48 -5.30 -6.73
CA ARG A 375 18.97 -4.06 -6.15
C ARG A 375 18.77 -4.04 -4.63
N ALA A 376 17.64 -4.54 -4.14
CA ALA A 376 17.35 -4.61 -2.71
C ALA A 376 18.35 -5.51 -1.96
N VAL A 377 18.70 -6.65 -2.57
CA VAL A 377 19.73 -7.56 -2.04
C VAL A 377 21.11 -6.90 -2.08
N THR A 378 21.47 -6.25 -3.19
CA THR A 378 22.75 -5.54 -3.34
C THR A 378 22.96 -4.43 -2.30
N LEU A 379 21.87 -3.84 -1.82
CA LEU A 379 21.89 -2.78 -0.81
C LEU A 379 21.84 -3.30 0.65
N ASP A 380 21.97 -4.63 0.84
CA ASP A 380 21.86 -5.30 2.13
C ASP A 380 20.58 -4.93 2.89
N ILE A 381 19.45 -4.81 2.18
CA ILE A 381 18.16 -4.55 2.84
C ILE A 381 17.82 -5.77 3.70
N PRO A 382 17.48 -5.57 4.99
CA PRO A 382 17.14 -6.67 5.89
C PRO A 382 16.06 -7.57 5.31
N HIS A 383 16.31 -8.88 5.32
CA HIS A 383 15.39 -9.91 4.84
C HIS A 383 14.97 -9.77 3.35
N ALA A 384 15.75 -9.05 2.54
CA ALA A 384 15.60 -9.08 1.10
C ALA A 384 16.09 -10.43 0.55
N VAL A 385 15.29 -11.03 -0.33
CA VAL A 385 15.60 -12.31 -0.96
C VAL A 385 15.42 -12.15 -2.47
N VAL A 386 16.33 -12.72 -3.26
CA VAL A 386 16.10 -12.84 -4.71
C VAL A 386 14.96 -13.83 -4.89
N ALA A 387 13.87 -13.42 -5.55
CA ALA A 387 12.80 -14.35 -5.89
C ALA A 387 13.39 -15.46 -6.78
N ALA A 388 13.36 -16.71 -6.32
CA ALA A 388 13.59 -17.83 -7.21
C ALA A 388 12.50 -17.76 -8.29
N THR A 389 12.92 -17.60 -9.54
CA THR A 389 12.02 -17.69 -10.69
C THR A 389 11.39 -19.08 -10.71
N GLY A 390 10.07 -19.14 -10.62
CA GLY A 390 9.29 -20.37 -10.76
C GLY A 390 8.59 -20.77 -9.46
N ASP A 391 7.36 -21.27 -9.60
CA ASP A 391 6.59 -21.92 -8.55
C ASP A 391 7.51 -22.63 -7.55
N HIS A 392 7.42 -22.23 -6.28
CA HIS A 392 7.98 -23.08 -5.24
C HIS A 392 7.17 -24.36 -5.21
N SER A 393 7.78 -25.36 -5.84
CA SER A 393 7.48 -26.78 -5.75
C SER A 393 7.21 -27.16 -4.30
N GLU A 394 6.26 -28.10 -4.17
CA GLU A 394 6.05 -28.97 -3.03
C GLU A 394 7.35 -29.21 -2.26
N VAL A 395 7.42 -28.66 -1.04
CA VAL A 395 8.36 -29.17 -0.05
C VAL A 395 7.78 -30.49 0.42
N THR A 396 8.14 -31.55 -0.30
CA THR A 396 7.99 -32.94 0.11
C THR A 396 8.89 -33.18 1.33
N GLY A 397 8.36 -32.90 2.51
CA GLY A 397 8.93 -33.38 3.77
C GLY A 397 8.53 -34.84 4.00
N ALA A 398 9.18 -35.76 3.28
CA ALA A 398 9.14 -37.17 3.60
C ALA A 398 9.81 -37.39 4.96
N ALA A 399 9.06 -37.88 5.95
CA ALA A 399 9.57 -38.49 7.16
C ALA A 399 8.95 -39.89 7.31
N PRO A 400 9.71 -40.87 7.83
CA PRO A 400 9.54 -42.27 7.49
C PRO A 400 8.33 -42.91 8.15
N SER A 401 7.72 -43.83 7.39
CA SER A 401 6.73 -44.80 7.83
C SER A 401 7.25 -45.63 9.01
N GLN A 402 6.58 -45.50 10.16
CA GLN A 402 6.46 -46.60 11.10
C GLN A 402 4.98 -46.96 11.22
N GLY A 403 4.67 -48.18 10.78
CA GLY A 403 3.33 -48.72 10.82
C GLY A 403 2.90 -49.04 12.25
N GLN A 404 1.63 -48.78 12.53
CA GLN A 404 0.83 -49.61 13.42
C GLN A 404 -0.60 -49.59 12.91
N GLU A 405 -1.06 -50.77 12.51
CA GLU A 405 -2.45 -51.07 12.17
C GLU A 405 -3.35 -50.90 13.41
N GLY A 406 -4.55 -50.38 13.20
CA GLY A 406 -5.60 -50.28 14.20
C GLY A 406 -6.90 -49.80 13.57
N THR A 407 -7.70 -50.75 13.09
CA THR A 407 -9.04 -50.60 12.52
C THR A 407 -10.02 -49.96 13.51
N THR A 408 -10.84 -49.00 13.05
CA THR A 408 -12.32 -48.99 13.25
C THR A 408 -13.01 -47.85 12.50
N SER A 409 -14.18 -48.17 11.97
CA SER A 409 -15.11 -47.37 11.17
C SER A 409 -15.97 -46.40 11.99
N SER A 410 -16.32 -45.23 11.42
CA SER A 410 -17.70 -44.70 11.46
C SER A 410 -17.89 -43.44 10.61
N ASN A 411 -19.01 -43.40 9.89
CA ASN A 411 -19.56 -42.31 9.09
C ASN A 411 -19.64 -40.96 9.83
N GLY A 412 -19.40 -39.86 9.10
CA GLY A 412 -19.73 -38.50 9.50
C GLY A 412 -19.54 -37.52 8.35
N SER A 413 -20.64 -36.86 7.96
CA SER A 413 -20.79 -35.89 6.88
C SER A 413 -19.67 -34.83 6.77
N LYS A 414 -19.17 -34.60 5.55
CA LYS A 414 -18.28 -33.48 5.19
C LYS A 414 -19.03 -32.14 5.35
N SER A 415 -18.84 -31.45 6.47
CA SER A 415 -19.05 -30.00 6.52
C SER A 415 -17.81 -29.31 5.97
N SER A 416 -17.99 -28.52 4.91
CA SER A 416 -16.97 -27.60 4.39
C SER A 416 -16.33 -26.83 5.55
N GLY A 417 -15.02 -27.01 5.72
CA GLY A 417 -14.26 -26.45 6.83
C GLY A 417 -14.18 -24.94 6.71
N ARG A 418 -14.83 -24.24 7.63
CA ARG A 418 -14.82 -22.79 7.79
C ARG A 418 -13.39 -22.27 7.92
N THR A 419 -12.92 -21.43 7.00
CA THR A 419 -11.57 -20.84 7.05
C THR A 419 -11.57 -19.69 8.05
N LYS A 420 -10.97 -19.90 9.24
CA LYS A 420 -10.67 -18.81 10.18
C LYS A 420 -9.28 -18.28 9.89
N TRP A 421 -9.19 -17.12 9.26
CA TRP A 421 -7.95 -16.40 9.02
C TRP A 421 -7.23 -16.03 10.32
N ASP A 422 -7.97 -15.80 11.40
CA ASP A 422 -7.37 -15.64 12.74
C ASP A 422 -6.59 -16.88 13.16
N GLU A 423 -7.12 -18.09 12.92
CA GLU A 423 -6.41 -19.34 13.21
C GLU A 423 -5.24 -19.57 12.24
N LEU A 424 -5.28 -18.99 11.05
CA LEU A 424 -4.17 -19.09 10.09
C LEU A 424 -3.02 -18.15 10.46
N VAL A 425 -3.36 -16.90 10.80
CA VAL A 425 -2.45 -15.93 11.39
C VAL A 425 -1.90 -16.51 12.70
N ASP A 426 -2.73 -16.99 13.61
CA ASP A 426 -2.28 -17.63 14.87
C ASP A 426 -1.53 -18.96 14.64
N LYS A 427 -1.76 -19.70 13.55
CA LYS A 427 -0.94 -20.88 13.18
C LYS A 427 0.43 -20.47 12.65
N LEU A 428 0.53 -19.31 11.99
CA LEU A 428 1.78 -18.71 11.55
C LEU A 428 2.51 -18.03 12.70
N PHE A 429 1.81 -17.56 13.74
CA PHE A 429 2.35 -16.75 14.83
C PHE A 429 2.20 -17.38 16.22
N THR A 430 3.31 -17.59 16.94
CA THR A 430 3.33 -17.87 18.39
C THR A 430 3.46 -16.57 19.18
N ARG A 431 2.83 -16.49 20.36
CA ARG A 431 3.12 -15.40 21.31
C ARG A 431 4.46 -15.64 21.99
N ASN A 432 5.37 -14.67 21.92
CA ASN A 432 6.57 -14.70 22.76
C ASN A 432 6.21 -14.36 24.22
N GLU A 433 7.17 -14.50 25.14
CA GLU A 433 6.97 -14.24 26.59
C GLU A 433 6.48 -12.81 26.90
N SER A 434 6.63 -11.88 25.96
CA SER A 434 6.17 -10.49 26.05
C SER A 434 4.76 -10.26 25.48
N GLY A 435 4.11 -11.30 24.93
CA GLY A 435 2.76 -11.23 24.35
C GLY A 435 2.71 -10.81 22.87
N ASN A 436 3.85 -10.69 22.18
CA ASN A 436 3.91 -10.31 20.75
C ASN A 436 3.80 -11.53 19.83
N LEU A 437 3.15 -11.39 18.68
CA LEU A 437 2.98 -12.44 17.67
C LEU A 437 4.27 -12.59 16.81
N VAL A 438 4.91 -13.77 16.84
CA VAL A 438 6.19 -14.11 16.18
C VAL A 438 6.04 -15.34 15.29
N LEU A 439 6.66 -15.34 14.10
CA LEU A 439 6.51 -16.42 13.11
C LEU A 439 7.06 -17.77 13.64
N LYS A 440 6.28 -18.87 13.61
CA LYS A 440 6.69 -20.19 14.15
C LYS A 440 7.98 -20.75 13.53
N LYS A 441 8.28 -20.41 12.27
CA LYS A 441 9.47 -20.90 11.55
C LYS A 441 10.77 -20.30 12.09
N ASP A 442 10.72 -19.13 12.72
CA ASP A 442 11.89 -18.41 13.24
C ASP A 442 12.26 -18.83 14.68
N MET A 443 11.48 -19.70 15.33
CA MET A 443 11.84 -20.29 16.62
C MET A 443 12.74 -21.52 16.49
N ASN A 444 12.73 -22.20 15.32
CA ASN A 444 13.48 -23.44 15.10
C ASN A 444 14.93 -23.21 14.62
N THR A 445 15.41 -21.97 14.57
CA THR A 445 16.80 -21.62 14.20
C THR A 445 17.59 -21.00 15.35
N ALA A 446 17.01 -20.92 16.55
CA ALA A 446 17.68 -20.38 17.74
C ALA A 446 18.26 -21.45 18.69
N ASP A 447 17.87 -22.72 18.53
CA ASP A 447 18.47 -23.86 19.24
C ASP A 447 19.05 -24.84 18.21
N GLY A 448 20.30 -24.59 17.79
CA GLY A 448 21.08 -25.43 16.89
C GLY A 448 22.54 -25.04 16.90
#